data_AF-A0A0F6YJI6-F1
#
_entry.id   AF-A0A0F6YJI6-F1
#
_cell.length_a   1.000
_cell.length_b   1.000
_cell.length_c   1.000
_cell.angle_alpha   90.00
_cell.angle_beta   90.00
_cell.angle_gamma   90.00
#
_symmetry.space_group_name_H-M   'P 1'
#
loop_
_entity.id
_entity.type
_entity.pdbx_description
1 polymer ?
#
loop_
_entity_poly.entity_id
_entity_poly.type
_entity_poly.pdbx_seq_one_letter_code
_entity_poly.pdbx_strand_id
1 'polypeptide(L)'
;MVRGRLDGKGDLRVEGVLEGELDLEGDVAVGPDGTLVGPLRARSIEVAGEVHGDVLAGDTVAIRAGGRVQGDVRARRIAIDDGAALHGGIEMDFDLEEDEEARR
;
A
#
# COMPACT_ATOMS: atom_id res chain seq x y z
N MET A 1 16.29 -8.00 10.42
CA MET A 1 15.00 -7.67 11.05
C MET A 1 15.14 -6.33 11.75
N VAL A 2 14.39 -5.34 11.30
CA VAL A 2 14.30 -4.02 11.95
C VAL A 2 12.95 -3.94 12.65
N ARG A 3 12.93 -3.43 13.88
CA ARG A 3 11.70 -3.28 14.65
C ARG A 3 11.58 -1.85 15.16
N GLY A 4 10.43 -1.21 14.92
CA GLY A 4 10.20 0.16 15.37
C GLY A 4 9.14 0.89 14.56
N ARG A 5 8.94 2.16 14.88
CA ARG A 5 8.12 3.07 14.09
C ARG A 5 9.02 3.87 13.16
N LEU A 6 8.66 3.97 11.89
CA LEU A 6 9.34 4.82 10.92
C LEU A 6 8.39 5.90 10.44
N ASP A 7 8.76 7.16 10.66
CA ASP A 7 8.02 8.34 10.20
C ASP A 7 8.91 9.27 9.37
N GLY A 8 8.33 9.91 8.35
CA GLY A 8 9.09 10.78 7.47
C GLY A 8 8.41 11.17 6.16
N LYS A 9 9.13 11.95 5.34
CA LYS A 9 8.65 12.47 4.05
C LYS A 9 9.36 11.87 2.83
N GLY A 10 10.32 10.97 3.08
CA GLY A 10 11.11 10.34 2.04
C GLY A 10 10.45 9.07 1.53
N ASP A 11 11.01 8.56 0.43
CA ASP A 11 10.64 7.26 -0.11
C ASP A 11 11.38 6.14 0.63
N LEU A 12 10.74 4.98 0.76
CA LEU A 12 11.32 3.82 1.42
C LEU A 12 11.23 2.58 0.55
N ARG A 13 12.33 1.83 0.48
CA ARG A 13 12.37 0.50 -0.11
C ARG A 13 12.74 -0.54 0.93
N VAL A 14 11.90 -1.56 1.07
CA VAL A 14 12.08 -2.65 2.04
C VAL A 14 12.51 -3.91 1.29
N GLU A 15 13.74 -4.35 1.50
CA GLU A 15 14.35 -5.56 0.89
C GLU A 15 14.62 -6.65 1.95
N GLY A 16 13.94 -6.57 3.10
CA GLY A 16 14.08 -7.54 4.18
C GLY A 16 12.93 -7.45 5.16
N VAL A 17 13.12 -7.93 6.40
CA VAL A 17 12.04 -7.97 7.40
C VAL A 17 11.98 -6.69 8.21
N LEU A 18 10.85 -5.98 8.11
CA LEU A 18 10.47 -4.83 8.93
C LEU A 18 9.22 -5.15 9.74
N GLU A 19 9.30 -5.02 11.06
CA GLU A 19 8.16 -5.20 11.95
C GLU A 19 7.87 -3.89 12.71
N GLY A 20 6.68 -3.34 12.52
CA GLY A 20 6.25 -2.13 13.19
C GLY A 20 5.37 -1.23 12.31
N GLU A 21 5.21 0.00 12.75
CA GLU A 21 4.35 0.99 12.10
C GLU A 21 5.18 1.83 11.11
N LEU A 22 4.70 1.93 9.88
CA LEU A 22 5.29 2.76 8.85
C LEU A 22 4.33 3.89 8.49
N ASP A 23 4.76 5.14 8.63
CA ASP A 23 3.97 6.32 8.27
C ASP A 23 4.82 7.30 7.46
N LEU A 24 4.70 7.22 6.14
CA LEU A 24 5.49 8.05 5.22
C LEU A 24 4.58 8.93 4.35
N GLU A 25 4.99 10.17 4.10
CA GLU A 25 4.32 11.02 3.11
C GLU A 25 4.76 10.70 1.67
N GLY A 26 5.83 9.91 1.51
CA GLY A 26 6.42 9.51 0.23
C GLY A 26 5.90 8.17 -0.29
N ASP A 27 6.66 7.58 -1.21
CA ASP A 27 6.34 6.27 -1.79
C ASP A 27 7.04 5.13 -1.06
N VAL A 28 6.36 3.99 -0.94
CA VAL A 28 6.88 2.80 -0.27
C VAL A 28 6.86 1.62 -1.22
N ALA A 29 8.00 0.95 -1.35
CA ALA A 29 8.13 -0.26 -2.14
C ALA A 29 8.62 -1.42 -1.27
N VAL A 30 7.85 -2.50 -1.20
CA VAL A 30 8.26 -3.78 -0.61
C VAL A 30 8.78 -4.66 -1.73
N GLY A 31 10.09 -4.91 -1.75
CA GLY A 31 10.74 -5.76 -2.74
C GLY A 31 10.35 -7.23 -2.61
N PRO A 32 10.74 -8.10 -3.56
CA PRO A 32 10.38 -9.52 -3.57
C PRO A 32 10.81 -10.28 -2.30
N ASP A 33 11.96 -9.92 -1.74
CA ASP A 33 12.49 -10.50 -0.49
C ASP A 33 12.08 -9.69 0.76
N GLY A 34 11.23 -8.67 0.57
CA GLY A 34 10.74 -7.79 1.62
C GLY A 34 9.54 -8.38 2.35
N THR A 35 9.56 -8.32 3.68
CA THR A 35 8.41 -8.66 4.53
C THR A 35 8.13 -7.51 5.47
N LEU A 36 6.91 -6.97 5.41
CA LEU A 36 6.44 -5.93 6.32
C LEU A 36 5.34 -6.50 7.22
N VAL A 37 5.49 -6.34 8.52
CA VAL A 37 4.49 -6.76 9.52
C VAL A 37 4.08 -5.55 10.35
N GLY A 38 2.84 -5.10 10.17
CA GLY A 38 2.26 -3.95 10.86
C GLY A 38 1.51 -3.00 9.92
N PRO A 39 0.94 -1.92 10.49
CA PRO A 39 0.21 -0.93 9.70
C PRO A 39 1.17 -0.12 8.83
N LEU A 40 0.78 0.09 7.58
CA LEU A 40 1.53 0.80 6.56
C LEU A 40 0.70 1.96 6.02
N ARG A 41 1.20 3.19 6.17
CA ARG A 41 0.66 4.40 5.56
C ARG A 41 1.68 5.02 4.62
N ALA A 42 1.27 5.29 3.38
CA ALA A 42 2.09 5.99 2.41
C ALA A 42 1.25 6.79 1.41
N ARG A 43 1.89 7.59 0.55
CA ARG A 43 1.20 8.17 -0.62
C ARG A 43 0.92 7.08 -1.66
N SER A 44 1.95 6.36 -2.07
CA SER A 44 1.88 5.26 -3.02
C SER A 44 2.58 4.04 -2.44
N ILE A 45 2.00 2.85 -2.65
CA ILE A 45 2.52 1.60 -2.10
C ILE A 45 2.67 0.59 -3.23
N GLU A 46 3.87 0.04 -3.40
CA GLU A 46 4.13 -1.09 -4.28
C GLU A 46 4.53 -2.31 -3.46
N VAL A 47 3.88 -3.46 -3.70
CA VAL A 47 4.12 -4.71 -2.98
C VAL A 47 4.52 -5.80 -3.96
N ALA A 48 5.80 -6.17 -3.96
CA ALA A 48 6.33 -7.33 -4.67
C ALA A 48 6.70 -8.50 -3.73
N GLY A 49 6.77 -8.25 -2.41
CA GLY A 49 7.02 -9.26 -1.37
C GLY A 49 5.78 -9.54 -0.52
N GLU A 50 5.94 -9.61 0.80
CA GLU A 50 4.87 -9.95 1.73
C GLU A 50 4.53 -8.79 2.68
N VAL A 51 3.24 -8.49 2.84
CA VAL A 51 2.73 -7.50 3.79
C VAL A 51 1.65 -8.13 4.66
N HIS A 52 1.83 -8.05 5.98
CA HIS A 52 0.86 -8.50 6.97
C HIS A 52 0.43 -7.31 7.84
N GLY A 53 -0.76 -6.79 7.58
CA GLY A 53 -1.30 -5.62 8.28
C GLY A 53 -2.11 -4.72 7.34
N ASP A 54 -2.68 -3.67 7.92
CA ASP A 54 -3.53 -2.72 7.21
C ASP A 54 -2.69 -1.78 6.36
N VAL A 55 -3.08 -1.63 5.09
CA VAL A 55 -2.39 -0.85 4.08
C VAL A 55 -3.25 0.35 3.71
N LEU A 56 -2.76 1.56 3.98
CA LEU A 56 -3.42 2.81 3.64
C LEU A 56 -2.54 3.60 2.68
N ALA A 57 -2.95 3.71 1.41
CA ALA A 57 -2.32 4.61 0.45
C ALA A 57 -3.19 5.84 0.20
N GLY A 58 -2.58 7.02 0.19
CA GLY A 58 -3.27 8.25 -0.17
C GLY A 58 -3.69 8.31 -1.64
N ASP A 59 -2.98 7.61 -2.53
CA ASP A 59 -3.25 7.58 -3.96
C ASP A 59 -3.37 6.14 -4.49
N THR A 60 -2.25 5.43 -4.65
CA THR A 60 -2.23 4.14 -5.36
C THR A 60 -1.60 3.01 -4.55
N VAL A 61 -2.24 1.83 -4.58
CA VAL A 61 -1.63 0.55 -4.17
C VAL A 61 -1.44 -0.33 -5.40
N ALA A 62 -0.23 -0.81 -5.63
CA ALA A 62 0.10 -1.76 -6.68
C ALA A 62 0.67 -3.04 -6.08
N ILE A 63 -0.06 -4.14 -6.20
CA ILE A 63 0.42 -5.47 -5.81
C ILE A 63 0.98 -6.14 -7.06
N ARG A 64 2.31 -6.27 -7.11
CA ARG A 64 3.06 -6.84 -8.22
C ARG A 64 2.96 -8.36 -8.23
N ALA A 65 3.34 -8.96 -9.36
CA ALA A 65 3.41 -10.41 -9.49
C ALA A 65 4.24 -11.05 -8.37
N GLY A 66 3.66 -12.04 -7.66
CA GLY A 66 4.28 -12.68 -6.50
C GLY A 66 4.06 -11.95 -5.17
N GLY A 67 3.57 -10.70 -5.19
CA GLY A 67 3.24 -9.92 -4.01
C GLY A 67 2.05 -10.49 -3.25
N ARG A 68 2.14 -10.50 -1.91
CA ARG A 68 1.11 -11.03 -1.02
C ARG A 68 0.75 -10.00 0.03
N VAL A 69 -0.53 -9.65 0.13
CA VAL A 69 -1.06 -8.76 1.17
C VAL A 69 -2.07 -9.51 2.01
N GLN A 70 -1.89 -9.50 3.33
CA GLN A 70 -2.82 -10.06 4.30
C GLN A 70 -3.23 -8.98 5.29
N GLY A 71 -4.43 -8.43 5.12
CA GLY A 71 -4.94 -7.26 5.84
C GLY A 71 -5.85 -6.42 4.97
N ASP A 72 -6.39 -5.36 5.53
CA ASP A 72 -7.31 -4.47 4.82
C ASP A 72 -6.53 -3.43 4.00
N VAL A 73 -6.94 -3.20 2.75
CA VAL A 73 -6.29 -2.26 1.83
C VAL A 73 -7.23 -1.11 1.53
N ARG A 74 -6.78 0.11 1.79
CA ARG A 74 -7.48 1.34 1.48
C ARG A 74 -6.65 2.25 0.58
N ALA A 75 -7.19 2.63 -0.57
CA ALA A 75 -6.52 3.51 -1.54
C ALA A 75 -7.51 4.15 -2.52
N ARG A 76 -7.08 5.18 -3.26
CA ARG A 76 -7.90 5.72 -4.38
C ARG A 76 -7.86 4.82 -5.60
N ARG A 77 -6.71 4.21 -5.87
CA ARG A 77 -6.48 3.32 -7.01
C ARG A 77 -5.79 2.05 -6.53
N ILE A 78 -6.25 0.90 -7.01
CA ILE A 78 -5.63 -0.39 -6.69
C ILE A 78 -5.37 -1.13 -7.99
N ALA A 79 -4.12 -1.56 -8.17
CA ALA A 79 -3.68 -2.44 -9.26
C ALA A 79 -3.19 -3.76 -8.65
N ILE A 80 -3.65 -4.88 -9.20
CA ILE A 80 -3.25 -6.22 -8.79
C ILE A 80 -2.79 -6.96 -10.05
N ASP A 81 -1.50 -7.27 -10.11
CA ASP A 81 -0.89 -7.96 -11.24
C ASP A 81 -1.16 -9.48 -11.16
N ASP A 82 -1.03 -10.18 -12.29
CA ASP A 82 -1.18 -11.63 -12.34
C ASP A 82 -0.19 -12.34 -11.41
N GLY A 83 -0.70 -13.26 -10.60
CA GLY A 83 0.08 -14.00 -9.61
C GLY A 83 0.28 -13.28 -8.27
N ALA A 84 -0.27 -12.08 -8.10
CA ALA A 84 -0.43 -11.45 -6.80
C ALA A 84 -1.56 -12.12 -5.99
N ALA A 85 -1.48 -12.02 -4.67
CA ALA A 85 -2.53 -12.48 -3.76
C ALA A 85 -2.88 -11.41 -2.72
N LEU A 86 -4.16 -11.12 -2.57
CA LEU A 86 -4.67 -10.28 -1.49
C LEU A 86 -5.69 -11.07 -0.67
N HIS A 87 -5.55 -11.01 0.65
CA HIS A 87 -6.47 -11.59 1.61
C HIS A 87 -6.89 -10.55 2.65
N GLY A 88 -8.08 -9.99 2.49
CA GLY A 88 -8.64 -8.97 3.37
C GLY A 88 -9.72 -8.15 2.67
N GLY A 89 -10.16 -7.08 3.32
CA GLY A 89 -11.07 -6.09 2.76
C GLY A 89 -10.34 -5.13 1.82
N ILE A 90 -11.06 -4.65 0.80
CA ILE A 90 -10.61 -3.56 -0.05
C ILE A 90 -11.62 -2.42 0.09
N GLU A 91 -11.14 -1.25 0.46
CA GLU A 91 -11.91 0.01 0.47
C GLU A 91 -11.28 0.97 -0.53
N MET A 92 -12.08 1.46 -1.47
CA MET A 92 -11.61 2.43 -2.46
C MET A 92 -12.15 3.82 -2.12
N ASP A 93 -11.25 4.78 -1.95
CA ASP A 93 -11.61 6.18 -1.79
C ASP A 93 -11.81 6.81 -3.17
N PHE A 94 -13.06 6.98 -3.60
CA PHE A 94 -13.40 7.64 -4.85
C PHE A 94 -14.14 8.94 -4.57
N ASP A 95 -13.65 10.02 -5.18
CA ASP A 95 -14.37 11.30 -5.24
C ASP A 95 -15.32 11.22 -6.44
N LEU A 96 -16.64 11.20 -6.20
CA LEU A 96 -17.62 11.39 -7.28
C LEU A 96 -17.64 12.88 -7.63
N GLU A 97 -16.94 13.27 -8.70
CA GLU A 97 -17.21 14.56 -9.33
C GLU A 97 -18.61 14.46 -9.97
N GLU A 98 -19.61 15.09 -9.35
CA GLU A 98 -20.89 15.32 -10.00
C GLU A 98 -20.63 16.27 -11.18
N ASP A 99 -20.65 15.74 -12.40
CA ASP A 99 -20.54 16.52 -13.64
C ASP A 99 -21.65 17.60 -13.67
N GLU A 100 -21.32 18.85 -13.31
CA GLU A 100 -22.13 20.04 -13.58
C GLU A 100 -22.11 20.37 -15.10
N GLU A 101 -22.61 19.47 -15.95
CA GLU A 101 -22.86 19.76 -17.38
C GLU A 101 -24.31 19.53 -17.81
N ALA A 102 -25.27 19.55 -16.87
CA ALA A 102 -26.70 19.43 -17.17
C ALA A 102 -27.46 20.76 -17.37
N ARG A 103 -26.78 21.92 -17.47
CA ARG A 103 -27.52 23.19 -17.66
C ARG A 103 -26.80 24.19 -18.56
N ARG A 104 -26.93 23.98 -19.87
CA ARG A 104 -26.95 25.08 -20.83
C ARG A 104 -28.13 24.94 -21.78
#